data_AF-A0A8T6G799-F1
#
_entry.id   AF-A0A8T6G799-F1
#
_cell.length_a   1.000
_cell.length_b   1.000
_cell.length_c   1.000
_cell.angle_alpha   90.00
_cell.angle_beta   90.00
_cell.angle_gamma   90.00
#
_symmetry.space_group_name_H-M   'P 1'
#
loop_
_entity.id
_entity.type
_entity.pdbx_description
1 polymer ?
#
loop_
_entity_poly.entity_id
_entity_poly.type
_entity_poly.pdbx_seq_one_letter_code
_entity_poly.pdbx_strand_id
1 'polypeptide(L)' 'MLQKNVPENTDITIPKPRILTEEESLRMRENLAQKNFGMSLEEFTKAWKAGEFDGDRARHGKVIALAMMLPEYWED' A
#
# COMPACT_ATOMS: atom_id res chain seq x y z
N MET A 1 -29.87 16.87 36.17
CA MET A 1 -29.83 16.75 34.69
C MET A 1 -28.40 17.03 34.25
N LEU A 2 -27.68 16.03 33.72
CA LEU A 2 -26.31 16.20 33.23
C LEU A 2 -26.38 16.52 31.74
N GLN A 3 -26.09 17.75 31.37
CA GLN A 3 -25.92 18.14 29.96
C GLN A 3 -24.67 17.42 29.42
N LYS A 4 -24.88 16.52 28.46
CA LYS A 4 -23.80 15.90 27.70
C LYS A 4 -23.24 16.96 26.75
N ASN A 5 -22.06 17.48 27.05
CA ASN A 5 -21.26 18.24 26.10
C ASN A 5 -20.73 17.27 25.05
N VAL A 6 -21.49 17.03 23.98
CA VAL A 6 -20.97 16.39 22.77
C VAL A 6 -20.19 17.47 22.03
N PRO A 7 -18.88 17.31 21.81
CA PRO A 7 -18.12 18.29 21.02
C PRO A 7 -18.73 18.37 19.62
N GLU A 8 -19.08 19.58 19.20
CA GLU A 8 -19.57 19.85 17.85
C GLU A 8 -18.51 19.40 16.84
N ASN A 9 -19.00 18.81 15.74
CA ASN A 9 -18.23 18.23 14.65
C ASN A 9 -16.92 18.96 14.41
N THR A 10 -15.80 18.31 14.74
CA THR A 10 -14.51 18.65 14.15
C THR A 10 -14.70 18.57 12.64
N ASP A 11 -14.46 19.68 11.97
CA ASP A 11 -14.50 19.80 10.51
C ASP A 11 -13.36 18.93 9.95
N ILE A 12 -13.62 17.62 9.82
CA ILE A 12 -12.67 16.67 9.25
C ILE A 12 -12.61 17.01 7.77
N THR A 13 -11.73 17.94 7.43
CA THR A 13 -11.32 18.15 6.04
C THR A 13 -10.59 16.88 5.63
N ILE A 14 -11.33 15.92 5.06
CA ILE A 14 -10.75 14.74 4.44
C ILE A 14 -9.95 15.29 3.25
N PRO A 15 -8.61 15.13 3.22
CA PRO A 15 -7.83 15.59 2.09
C PRO A 15 -8.39 14.96 0.82
N LYS A 16 -8.59 15.77 -0.22
CA LYS A 16 -9.11 15.26 -1.50
C LYS A 16 -8.23 14.11 -1.97
N PRO A 17 -8.81 13.02 -2.50
CA PRO A 17 -8.03 11.94 -3.08
C PRO A 17 -7.09 12.52 -4.14
N ARG A 18 -5.78 12.37 -3.94
CA ARG A 18 -4.78 12.70 -4.95
C ARG A 18 -4.56 11.45 -5.78
N ILE A 19 -4.85 11.54 -7.08
CA ILE A 19 -4.47 10.53 -8.05
C ILE A 19 -2.97 10.68 -8.30
N LEU A 20 -2.22 9.60 -8.11
CA LEU A 20 -0.78 9.58 -8.40
C LEU A 20 -0.57 9.48 -9.91
N THR A 21 0.47 10.13 -10.43
CA THR A 21 0.94 9.83 -11.79
C THR A 21 1.55 8.43 -11.84
N GLU A 22 1.70 7.87 -13.04
CA GLU A 22 2.38 6.57 -13.23
C GLU A 22 3.80 6.58 -12.65
N GLU A 23 4.54 7.67 -12.86
CA GLU A 23 5.90 7.85 -12.34
C GLU A 23 5.92 7.90 -10.79
N GLU A 24 4.97 8.61 -10.18
CA GLU A 24 4.82 8.64 -8.72
C GLU A 24 4.46 7.28 -8.14
N SER A 25 3.53 6.58 -8.80
CA SER A 25 3.13 5.21 -8.44
C SER A 25 4.30 4.24 -8.55
N LEU A 26 5.08 4.31 -9.63
CA LEU A 26 6.28 3.50 -9.82
C LEU A 26 7.32 3.77 -8.72
N ARG A 27 7.66 5.03 -8.46
CA ARG A 27 8.60 5.40 -7.38
C ARG A 27 8.14 4.92 -6.01
N MET A 28 6.84 5.02 -5.73
CA MET A 28 6.28 4.54 -4.46
C MET A 28 6.46 3.03 -4.31
N ARG A 29 6.18 2.25 -5.36
CA ARG A 29 6.34 0.78 -5.35
C ARG A 29 7.80 0.37 -5.21
N GLU A 30 8.72 1.00 -5.93
CA GLU A 30 10.17 0.79 -5.78
C GLU A 30 10.63 1.03 -4.35
N ASN A 31 10.25 2.16 -3.76
CA ASN A 31 10.60 2.48 -2.38
C ASN A 31 10.04 1.47 -1.38
N LEU A 32 8.83 0.96 -1.62
CA LEU A 32 8.21 -0.06 -0.76
C LEU A 32 8.89 -1.42 -0.90
N ALA A 33 9.26 -1.83 -2.12
CA ALA A 33 10.03 -3.05 -2.37
C ALA A 33 11.37 -2.99 -1.63
N GLN A 34 12.12 -1.89 -1.81
CA GLN A 34 13.42 -1.71 -1.18
C GLN A 34 13.31 -1.65 0.35
N LYS A 35 12.34 -0.89 0.89
CA LYS A 35 12.19 -0.72 2.35
C LYS A 35 11.74 -2.00 3.07
N ASN A 36 10.89 -2.81 2.44
CA ASN A 36 10.29 -3.98 3.10
C ASN A 36 11.04 -5.27 2.83
N PHE A 37 11.72 -5.38 1.69
CA PHE A 37 12.33 -6.62 1.20
C PHE A 37 13.80 -6.46 0.81
N GLY A 38 14.33 -5.24 0.74
CA GLY A 38 15.73 -4.99 0.41
C GLY A 38 16.09 -5.28 -1.05
N MET A 39 15.11 -5.31 -1.93
CA MET A 39 15.23 -5.65 -3.35
C MET A 39 14.48 -4.65 -4.22
N SER A 40 14.80 -4.62 -5.51
CA SER A 40 14.06 -3.85 -6.51
C SER A 40 12.63 -4.33 -6.68
N LEU A 41 11.76 -3.48 -7.26
CA LEU A 41 10.39 -3.88 -7.59
C LEU A 41 10.35 -5.05 -8.59
N GLU A 42 11.28 -5.10 -9.53
CA GLU A 42 11.35 -6.19 -10.51
C GLU A 42 11.67 -7.53 -9.83
N GLU A 43 12.67 -7.55 -8.94
CA GLU A 43 13.02 -8.74 -8.16
C GLU A 43 11.86 -9.19 -7.27
N PHE A 44 11.22 -8.25 -6.57
CA PHE A 44 10.03 -8.55 -5.78
C PHE A 44 8.92 -9.19 -6.64
N THR A 45 8.65 -8.63 -7.82
CA THR A 45 7.60 -9.12 -8.73
C THR A 45 7.89 -10.54 -9.20
N LYS A 46 9.15 -10.86 -9.52
CA LYS A 46 9.56 -12.22 -9.90
C LYS A 46 9.40 -13.21 -8.74
N ALA A 47 9.88 -12.86 -7.55
CA ALA A 47 9.77 -13.70 -6.36
C ALA A 47 8.30 -13.94 -5.95
N TRP A 48 7.46 -12.90 -6.05
CA TRP A 48 6.03 -13.00 -5.83
C TRP A 48 5.36 -13.97 -6.80
N LYS A 49 5.60 -13.82 -8.11
CA LYS A 49 5.04 -14.72 -9.14
C LYS A 49 5.52 -16.16 -8.98
N ALA A 50 6.72 -16.37 -8.44
CA ALA A 50 7.26 -17.67 -8.15
C ALA A 50 6.72 -18.30 -6.84
N GLY A 51 5.89 -17.57 -6.07
CA GLY A 51 5.35 -18.04 -4.80
C GLY A 51 6.37 -18.05 -3.65
N GLU A 52 7.49 -17.33 -3.77
CA GLU A 52 8.57 -17.37 -2.76
C GLU A 52 8.16 -16.79 -1.39
N PHE A 53 7.04 -16.04 -1.34
CA PHE A 53 6.49 -15.49 -0.11
C PHE A 53 5.36 -16.34 0.48
N ASP A 54 5.06 -17.50 -0.10
CA ASP A 54 4.04 -18.40 0.42
C ASP A 54 4.41 -18.87 1.83
N GLY A 55 3.54 -18.55 2.80
CA GLY A 55 3.78 -18.88 4.20
C GLY A 55 4.63 -17.87 4.97
N ASP A 56 5.09 -16.77 4.36
CA ASP A 56 5.76 -15.68 5.08
C ASP A 56 4.75 -14.85 5.89
N ARG A 57 4.35 -15.39 7.05
CA ARG A 57 3.38 -14.75 7.95
C ARG A 57 3.89 -13.45 8.55
N ALA A 58 5.20 -13.31 8.73
CA ALA A 58 5.80 -12.12 9.34
C ALA A 58 5.69 -10.89 8.42
N ARG A 59 5.80 -11.11 7.09
CA ARG A 59 5.73 -10.04 6.08
C ARG A 59 4.45 -10.07 5.25
N HIS A 60 3.51 -10.96 5.54
CA HIS A 60 2.28 -11.17 4.77
C HIS A 60 1.53 -9.87 4.41
N GLY A 61 1.33 -8.99 5.38
CA GLY A 61 0.65 -7.70 5.14
C GLY A 61 1.42 -6.78 4.17
N LYS A 62 2.75 -6.83 4.19
CA LYS A 62 3.61 -6.05 3.29
C LYS A 62 3.63 -6.64 1.88
N VAL A 63 3.61 -7.98 1.78
CA VAL A 63 3.53 -8.69 0.50
C VAL A 63 2.21 -8.35 -0.19
N ILE A 64 1.08 -8.47 0.51
CA ILE A 64 -0.24 -8.12 -0.03
C ILE A 64 -0.29 -6.65 -0.45
N ALA A 65 0.12 -5.73 0.44
CA ALA A 65 0.05 -4.31 0.15
C ALA A 65 0.83 -3.92 -1.12
N LEU A 66 1.99 -4.52 -1.35
CA LEU A 66 2.79 -4.24 -2.53
C LEU A 66 2.26 -4.98 -3.78
N ALA A 67 1.84 -6.24 -3.65
CA ALA A 67 1.27 -7.03 -4.75
C ALA A 67 -0.03 -6.39 -5.28
N MET A 68 -0.89 -5.88 -4.39
CA MET A 68 -2.10 -5.14 -4.77
C MET A 68 -1.79 -3.83 -5.52
N MET A 69 -0.57 -3.31 -5.51
CA MET A 69 -0.21 -2.10 -6.27
C MET A 69 0.38 -2.42 -7.64
N LEU A 70 0.65 -3.69 -7.96
CA LEU A 70 1.24 -4.07 -9.24
C LEU A 70 0.22 -3.85 -10.39
N PRO A 71 0.64 -3.28 -11.54
CA PRO A 71 -0.29 -2.84 -12.59
C PRO A 71 -1.10 -3.99 -13.20
N GLU A 72 -0.50 -5.18 -13.25
CA GLU A 72 -1.09 -6.40 -13.82
C GLU A 72 -2.34 -6.94 -13.09
N TYR A 73 -2.74 -6.34 -11.96
CA TYR A 73 -3.95 -6.70 -11.22
C TYR A 73 -5.09 -5.67 -11.35
N TRP A 74 -4.90 -4.63 -12.17
CA TRP A 74 -5.88 -3.55 -12.38
C TRP A 74 -6.25 -3.34 -13.85
N GLU A 75 -5.52 -3.98 -14.77
CA GLU A 75 -5.80 -3.93 -16.21
C GLU A 75 -6.59 -5.19 -16.62
N ASP A 76 -7.90 -5.17 -16.33
CA ASP A 76 -8.94 -5.99 -16.97
C ASP A 76 -9.87 -5.08 -17.81
#